data_AF-A0A2V3PKH3-F1
#
_entry.id   AF-A0A2V3PKH3-F1
#
_cell.length_a   1.000
_cell.length_b   1.000
_cell.length_c   1.000
_cell.angle_alpha   90.00
_cell.angle_beta   90.00
_cell.angle_gamma   90.00
#
_symmetry.space_group_name_H-M   'P 1'
#
loop_
_entity.id
_entity.type
_entity.pdbx_description
1 polymer ?
#
loop_
_entity_poly.entity_id
_entity_poly.type
_entity_poly.pdbx_seq_one_letter_code
_entity_poly.pdbx_strand_id
1 'polypeptide(L)'
;MEFIFELILIEFIRNLLGVRVRYIFYKLIGKHKTIEYLSGKFKELDNDEKGHQLTLNLIVGFIAFFGLFFCVFYILHLFGLTYLWM
;
A
#
# COMPACT_ATOMS: atom_id res chain seq x y z
N MET A 1 3.42 -1.02 23.23
CA MET A 1 4.42 -0.80 22.16
C MET A 1 3.98 -1.49 20.88
N GLU A 2 3.67 -2.79 20.91
CA GLU A 2 3.18 -3.55 19.75
C GLU A 2 1.91 -2.96 19.11
N PHE A 3 0.88 -2.67 19.91
CA PHE A 3 -0.35 -2.07 19.40
C PHE A 3 -0.16 -0.72 18.68
N ILE A 4 0.72 0.15 19.20
CA ILE A 4 1.01 1.45 18.57
C ILE A 4 1.77 1.25 17.26
N PHE A 5 2.72 0.32 17.25
CA PHE A 5 3.49 -0.02 16.06
C PHE A 5 2.58 -0.59 14.96
N GLU A 6 1.66 -1.49 15.29
CA GLU A 6 0.68 -2.05 14.36
C GLU A 6 -0.19 -0.96 13.73
N LEU A 7 -0.70 -0.01 14.53
CA LEU A 7 -1.50 1.10 14.02
C LEU A 7 -0.70 1.98 13.05
N ILE A 8 0.56 2.29 13.38
CA ILE A 8 1.45 3.06 12.51
C ILE A 8 1.72 2.29 11.21
N LEU A 9 1.97 0.99 11.31
CA LEU A 9 2.24 0.13 10.16
C LEU A 9 1.01 0.06 9.24
N ILE A 10 -0.19 -0.13 9.80
CA ILE A 10 -1.45 -0.14 9.06
C ILE A 10 -1.67 1.20 8.36
N GLU A 11 -1.48 2.32 9.06
CA GLU A 11 -1.63 3.66 8.49
C GLU A 11 -0.63 3.91 7.36
N PHE A 12 0.62 3.47 7.55
CA PHE A 12 1.68 3.56 6.54
C PHE A 12 1.35 2.72 5.31
N ILE A 13 0.99 1.45 5.50
CA ILE A 13 0.63 0.53 4.41
C ILE A 13 -0.57 1.08 3.64
N ARG A 14 -1.60 1.54 4.34
CA ARG A 14 -2.82 2.06 3.71
C ARG A 14 -2.54 3.33 2.91
N ASN A 15 -1.96 4.36 3.53
CA ASN A 15 -1.84 5.68 2.92
C ASN A 15 -0.67 5.79 1.96
N LEU A 16 0.47 5.17 2.28
CA LEU A 16 1.69 5.34 1.50
C LEU A 16 1.77 4.32 0.38
N LEU A 17 1.53 3.04 0.66
CA LEU A 17 1.56 2.00 -0.37
C LEU A 17 0.22 1.90 -1.09
N GLY A 18 -0.86 1.66 -0.37
CA GLY A 18 -2.20 1.42 -0.94
C GLY A 18 -2.66 2.51 -1.90
N VAL A 19 -2.73 3.76 -1.41
CA VAL A 19 -3.17 4.90 -2.22
C VAL A 19 -2.25 5.13 -3.43
N ARG A 20 -0.92 5.11 -3.23
CA ARG A 20 0.04 5.40 -4.32
C ARG A 20 0.05 4.31 -5.39
N VAL A 21 0.00 3.04 -4.98
CA VAL A 21 -0.05 1.91 -5.92
C VAL A 21 -1.33 1.97 -6.73
N ARG A 22 -2.48 2.21 -6.10
CA ARG A 22 -3.76 2.41 -6.83
C ARG A 22 -3.68 3.61 -7.75
N TYR A 23 -3.11 4.72 -7.31
CA TYR A 23 -2.95 5.92 -8.13
C TYR A 23 -2.11 5.64 -9.39
N ILE A 24 -0.96 4.96 -9.23
CA ILE A 24 -0.10 4.56 -10.35
C ILE A 24 -0.85 3.58 -11.26
N PHE A 25 -1.52 2.58 -10.71
CA PHE A 25 -2.33 1.63 -11.48
C PHE A 25 -3.38 2.34 -12.34
N TYR A 26 -4.17 3.23 -11.74
CA TYR A 26 -5.18 4.02 -12.45
C TYR A 26 -4.58 4.91 -13.53
N LYS A 27 -3.39 5.47 -13.29
CA LYS A 27 -2.63 6.23 -14.28
C LYS A 27 -2.14 5.34 -15.44
N LEU A 28 -1.71 4.12 -15.16
CA LEU A 28 -1.23 3.16 -16.17
C LEU A 28 -2.37 2.67 -17.09
N ILE A 29 -3.57 2.47 -16.57
CA ILE A 29 -4.73 2.03 -17.37
C ILE A 29 -5.49 3.20 -18.05
N GLY A 30 -4.94 4.42 -18.00
CA GLY A 30 -5.54 5.62 -18.60
C GLY A 30 -6.80 6.14 -17.90
N LYS A 31 -7.16 5.61 -16.73
CA LYS A 31 -8.31 6.05 -15.94
C LYS A 31 -7.86 6.96 -14.80
N HIS A 32 -7.49 8.19 -15.12
CA HIS A 32 -6.97 9.15 -14.16
C HIS A 32 -7.93 9.36 -12.97
N LYS A 33 -7.51 8.93 -11.79
CA LYS A 33 -8.17 9.19 -10.50
C LYS A 33 -7.26 10.07 -9.66
N THR A 34 -7.83 11.03 -8.94
CA THR A 34 -7.04 11.89 -8.04
C THR A 34 -6.62 11.12 -6.79
N ILE A 35 -5.47 11.49 -6.23
CA ILE A 35 -5.01 10.93 -4.94
C ILE A 35 -6.04 11.23 -3.84
N GLU A 36 -6.67 12.40 -3.86
CA GLU A 36 -7.70 12.79 -2.90
C GLU A 36 -8.91 11.84 -2.94
N TYR A 37 -9.42 11.50 -4.12
CA TYR A 37 -10.48 10.52 -4.30
C TYR A 37 -10.08 9.14 -3.77
N LEU A 38 -8.90 8.65 -4.18
CA LEU A 38 -8.42 7.33 -3.77
C LEU A 38 -8.10 7.26 -2.27
N SER A 39 -7.72 8.36 -1.65
CA SER A 39 -7.45 8.44 -0.21
C SER A 39 -8.70 8.44 0.68
N GLY A 40 -9.90 8.55 0.10
CA GLY A 40 -11.15 8.68 0.86
C GLY A 40 -11.33 10.05 1.52
N LYS A 41 -10.49 11.05 1.20
CA LYS A 41 -10.57 12.40 1.76
C LYS A 41 -11.41 13.37 0.92
N PHE A 42 -11.91 12.91 -0.22
CA PHE A 42 -12.73 13.72 -1.10
C PHE A 42 -14.07 14.07 -0.42
N LYS A 43 -14.40 15.36 -0.38
CA LYS A 43 -15.53 15.89 0.42
C LYS A 43 -16.90 15.36 -0.04
N GLU A 44 -17.04 15.03 -1.32
CA GLU A 44 -18.30 14.57 -1.91
C GLU A 44 -18.55 13.06 -1.77
N LEU A 45 -17.60 12.30 -1.21
CA LEU A 45 -17.81 10.86 -0.97
C LEU A 45 -18.75 10.64 0.23
N ASP A 46 -19.74 9.77 0.07
CA ASP A 46 -20.54 9.28 1.19
C ASP A 46 -19.68 8.46 2.17
N ASN A 47 -20.23 8.13 3.35
CA ASN A 47 -19.48 7.40 4.37
C ASN A 47 -19.16 5.95 3.96
N ASP A 48 -20.02 5.32 3.17
CA ASP A 48 -19.86 3.93 2.73
C ASP A 48 -18.72 3.82 1.70
N GLU A 49 -18.67 4.73 0.74
CA GLU A 49 -17.65 4.83 -0.28
C GLU A 49 -16.30 5.23 0.34
N LYS A 50 -16.28 6.11 1.35
CA LYS A 50 -15.06 6.38 2.13
C LYS A 50 -14.52 5.12 2.81
N GLY A 51 -15.38 4.37 3.49
CA GLY A 51 -15.01 3.09 4.11
C GLY A 51 -14.49 2.08 3.09
N HIS A 52 -15.13 2.03 1.92
CA HIS A 52 -14.71 1.19 0.82
C HIS A 52 -13.34 1.57 0.27
N GLN A 53 -13.07 2.86 0.05
CA GLN A 53 -11.75 3.34 -0.39
C GLN A 53 -10.65 2.99 0.62
N LEU A 54 -10.90 3.19 1.91
CA LEU A 54 -9.95 2.85 2.99
C LEU A 54 -9.65 1.35 3.01
N THR A 55 -10.66 0.51 2.85
CA THR A 55 -10.52 -0.95 2.84
C THR A 55 -9.73 -1.41 1.62
N LEU A 56 -10.04 -0.89 0.44
CA LEU A 56 -9.30 -1.19 -0.79
C LEU A 56 -7.83 -0.73 -0.69
N ASN A 57 -7.58 0.44 -0.12
CA ASN A 57 -6.21 0.92 0.09
C ASN A 57 -5.44 -0.01 1.01
N LEU A 58 -6.07 -0.52 2.07
CA LEU A 58 -5.43 -1.45 2.98
C LEU A 58 -5.08 -2.78 2.28
N ILE A 59 -6.02 -3.36 1.54
CA ILE A 59 -5.81 -4.62 0.79
C ILE A 59 -4.69 -4.45 -0.23
N VAL A 60 -4.78 -3.42 -1.09
CA VAL A 60 -3.77 -3.17 -2.12
C VAL A 60 -2.42 -2.84 -1.49
N GLY A 61 -2.42 -2.11 -0.37
CA GLY A 61 -1.23 -1.78 0.39
C GLY A 61 -0.51 -3.03 0.89
N PHE A 62 -1.23 -4.00 1.46
CA PHE A 62 -0.63 -5.26 1.91
C PHE A 62 -0.08 -6.07 0.75
N ILE A 63 -0.81 -6.20 -0.35
CA ILE A 63 -0.34 -6.92 -1.55
C ILE A 63 0.96 -6.29 -2.05
N ALA A 64 1.02 -4.97 -2.15
CA ALA A 64 2.22 -4.25 -2.57
C ALA A 64 3.37 -4.40 -1.56
N PHE A 65 3.08 -4.34 -0.26
CA PHE A 65 4.07 -4.50 0.80
C PHE A 65 4.73 -5.88 0.75
N PHE A 66 3.94 -6.96 0.69
CA PHE A 66 4.47 -8.31 0.57
C PHE A 66 5.18 -8.52 -0.77
N GLY A 67 4.63 -8.02 -1.87
CA GLY A 67 5.28 -8.08 -3.18
C GLY A 67 6.67 -7.43 -3.18
N LEU A 68 6.79 -6.22 -2.62
CA LEU A 68 8.07 -5.53 -2.46
C LEU A 68 9.01 -6.30 -1.52
N PHE A 69 8.51 -6.81 -0.40
CA PHE A 69 9.28 -7.62 0.54
C PHE A 69 9.88 -8.85 -0.15
N PHE A 70 9.09 -9.61 -0.91
CA PHE A 70 9.57 -10.75 -1.67
C PHE A 70 10.57 -10.36 -2.76
N CYS A 71 10.36 -9.24 -3.45
CA CYS A 71 11.32 -8.74 -4.45
C CYS A 71 12.67 -8.41 -3.81
N VAL A 72 12.66 -7.68 -2.68
CA VAL A 72 13.89 -7.34 -1.95
C VAL A 72 14.58 -8.61 -1.45
N PHE A 73 13.84 -9.55 -0.86
CA PHE A 73 14.38 -10.82 -0.40
C PHE A 73 15.02 -11.62 -1.54
N TYR A 74 14.33 -11.72 -2.68
CA TYR A 74 14.85 -12.40 -3.87
C TYR A 74 16.14 -11.76 -4.39
N ILE A 75 16.20 -10.43 -4.44
CA ILE A 75 17.41 -9.69 -4.83
C ILE A 75 18.56 -9.99 -3.87
N LEU A 76 18.33 -9.89 -2.55
CA LEU A 76 19.34 -10.20 -1.55
C LEU A 76 19.86 -11.64 -1.67
N HIS A 77 18.96 -12.58 -1.97
CA HIS A 77 19.30 -13.98 -2.19
C HIS A 77 20.18 -14.17 -3.44
N LEU A 78 19.80 -13.52 -4.54
CA LEU A 78 20.55 -13.56 -5.80
C LEU A 78 21.98 -13.03 -5.65
N PHE A 79 22.18 -11.99 -4.85
CA PHE A 79 23.51 -11.43 -4.55
C PHE A 79 24.28 -12.19 -3.46
N GLY A 80 23.75 -13.31 -2.96
CA GLY A 80 24.38 -14.12 -1.92
C GLY A 80 24.41 -13.49 -0.53
N LEU A 81 23.77 -12.33 -0.33
CA LEU A 81 23.74 -11.60 0.93
C LEU A 81 22.88 -12.31 2.01
N THR A 82 21.98 -13.21 1.60
CA THR A 82 21.21 -14.03 2.55
C THR A 82 22.04 -15.10 3.26
N TYR A 83 23.19 -15.49 2.70
CA TYR A 83 24.08 -16.51 3.29
C TYR A 83 25.10 -15.92 4.28
N LEU A 84 25.21 -14.59 4.36
CA LEU A 84 26.12 -13.89 5.29
C LEU A 84 25.58 -13.81 6.73
N TRP A 85 24.31 -14.16 6.93
CA TRP A 85 23.61 -14.12 8.22
C TRP A 85 23.28 -15.51 8.78
N MET A 86 23.79 -16.57 8.14
CA MET A 86 23.63 -17.96 8.53
C MET A 86 25.02 -18.57 8.81
#